data_AF-A0A165H0Q0-F1
#
_entry.id   AF-A0A165H0Q0-F1
#
_cell.length_a   1.000
_cell.length_b   1.000
_cell.length_c   1.000
_cell.angle_alpha   90.00
_cell.angle_beta   90.00
_cell.angle_gamma   90.00
#
_symmetry.space_group_name_H-M   'P 1'
#
loop_
_entity.id
_entity.type
_entity.pdbx_description
1 polymer ?
#
loop_
_entity_poly.entity_id
_entity_poly.type
_entity_poly.pdbx_seq_one_letter_code
_entity_poly.pdbx_strand_id
1 'polypeptide(L)'
;PPAPARKQSINLDPQAAERLERHLNHRPDKHDLIERNILKDDHVAPSLQAAKERLQRSQLEDKLEHALQQRPKAEELVQEGIL
;
A
#
# COMPACT_ATOMS: atom_id res chain seq x y z
N PRO A 1 24.63 -27.81 -0.78
CA PRO A 1 24.06 -27.04 0.37
C PRO A 1 23.02 -27.90 1.08
N PRO A 2 23.04 -28.03 2.41
CA PRO A 2 22.03 -28.81 3.13
C PRO A 2 20.67 -28.07 3.08
N ALA A 3 19.60 -28.79 2.76
CA ALA A 3 18.24 -28.25 2.80
C ALA A 3 17.88 -27.79 4.23
N PRO A 4 17.10 -26.70 4.40
CA PRO A 4 16.70 -26.26 5.72
C PRO A 4 15.84 -27.34 6.39
N ALA A 5 16.35 -27.95 7.45
CA ALA A 5 15.61 -28.89 8.28
C ALA A 5 14.39 -28.16 8.88
N ARG A 6 13.18 -28.64 8.56
CA ARG A 6 11.94 -28.20 9.21
C ARG A 6 12.06 -28.54 10.69
N LYS A 7 12.37 -27.53 11.51
CA LYS A 7 12.35 -27.65 12.97
C LYS A 7 10.99 -28.22 13.35
N GLN A 8 10.96 -29.43 13.89
CA GLN A 8 9.74 -30.05 14.39
C GLN A 8 9.19 -29.12 15.47
N SER A 9 8.12 -28.42 15.12
CA SER A 9 7.43 -27.48 15.98
C SER A 9 6.85 -28.24 17.16
N ILE A 10 7.31 -27.89 18.36
CA ILE A 10 6.49 -27.52 19.53
C ILE A 10 5.07 -28.09 19.44
N ASN A 11 4.72 -28.99 20.37
CA ASN A 11 3.34 -29.44 20.62
C ASN A 11 2.38 -28.26 20.46
N LEU A 12 1.63 -28.25 19.35
CA LEU A 12 0.74 -27.14 19.01
C LEU A 12 -0.45 -27.24 19.95
N ASP A 13 -0.62 -26.25 20.83
CA ASP A 13 -1.75 -26.21 21.76
C ASP A 13 -3.06 -26.36 20.96
N PRO A 14 -3.92 -27.35 21.27
CA PRO A 14 -5.14 -27.60 20.49
C PRO A 14 -6.06 -26.37 20.37
N GLN A 15 -6.09 -25.54 21.42
CA GLN A 15 -6.83 -24.28 21.41
C GLN A 15 -6.21 -23.22 20.48
N ALA A 16 -4.88 -23.21 20.35
CA ALA A 16 -4.21 -22.31 19.41
C ALA A 16 -4.46 -22.73 17.96
N ALA A 17 -4.51 -24.03 17.69
CA ALA A 17 -4.87 -24.58 16.39
C ALA A 17 -6.30 -24.18 15.99
N GLU A 18 -7.28 -24.37 16.89
CA GLU A 18 -8.67 -24.00 16.63
C GLU A 18 -8.84 -22.50 16.37
N ARG A 19 -8.14 -21.64 17.14
CA ARG A 19 -8.15 -20.19 16.93
C ARG A 19 -7.56 -19.82 15.57
N LEU A 20 -6.46 -20.46 15.16
CA LEU A 20 -5.83 -20.19 13.88
C LEU A 20 -6.77 -20.54 12.71
N GLU A 21 -7.40 -21.72 12.76
CA GLU A 21 -8.37 -22.16 11.75
C GLU A 21 -9.53 -21.16 11.60
N ARG A 22 -10.08 -20.69 12.72
CA ARG A 22 -11.13 -19.66 12.70
C ARG A 22 -10.68 -18.37 12.00
N HIS A 23 -9.45 -17.89 12.24
CA HIS A 23 -8.94 -16.68 11.58
C HIS A 23 -8.65 -16.89 10.10
N LEU A 24 -8.17 -18.07 9.71
CA LEU A 24 -7.90 -18.39 8.30
C LEU A 24 -9.20 -18.46 7.49
N ASN A 25 -10.29 -18.98 8.06
CA ASN A 25 -11.61 -19.04 7.42
C ASN A 25 -12.24 -17.66 7.19
N HIS A 26 -11.91 -16.67 8.02
CA HIS A 26 -12.42 -15.29 7.90
C HIS A 26 -11.38 -14.34 7.29
N ARG A 27 -10.32 -14.88 6.68
CA ARG A 27 -9.26 -14.06 6.11
C ARG A 27 -9.80 -13.27 4.90
N PRO A 28 -9.68 -11.94 4.87
CA PRO A 28 -10.07 -11.13 3.71
C PRO A 28 -9.22 -11.47 2.48
N ASP A 29 -9.80 -11.28 1.30
CA ASP A 29 -9.11 -11.48 0.04
C ASP A 29 -8.03 -10.42 -0.19
N LYS A 30 -7.04 -10.75 -1.03
CA LYS A 30 -5.96 -9.82 -1.37
C LYS A 30 -6.50 -8.50 -1.92
N HIS A 31 -7.55 -8.57 -2.75
CA HIS A 31 -8.16 -7.40 -3.38
C HIS A 31 -8.79 -6.47 -2.34
N ASP A 32 -9.55 -7.01 -1.38
CA ASP A 32 -10.15 -6.22 -0.29
C ASP A 32 -9.09 -5.46 0.52
N LEU A 33 -7.93 -6.10 0.75
CA LEU A 33 -6.82 -5.46 1.47
C LEU A 33 -6.18 -4.32 0.66
N ILE A 34 -6.17 -4.43 -0.67
CA ILE A 34 -5.69 -3.37 -1.57
C ILE A 34 -6.68 -2.20 -1.58
N GLU A 35 -7.97 -2.47 -1.74
CA GLU A 35 -9.00 -1.43 -1.76
C GLU A 35 -9.04 -0.64 -0.44
N ARG A 36 -8.83 -1.33 0.68
CA ARG A 36 -8.70 -0.72 2.01
C ARG A 36 -7.35 -0.04 2.25
N ASN A 37 -6.47 -0.01 1.26
CA ASN A 37 -5.11 0.57 1.32
C ASN A 37 -4.22 -0.05 2.43
N ILE A 38 -4.50 -1.30 2.81
CA ILE A 38 -3.71 -2.08 3.77
C ILE A 38 -2.53 -2.74 3.04
N LEU A 39 -2.80 -3.36 1.90
CA LEU A 39 -1.78 -3.92 1.02
C LEU A 39 -1.57 -2.97 -0.17
N LYS A 40 -0.32 -2.72 -0.54
CA LYS A 40 -0.02 -1.95 -1.75
C LYS A 40 -0.16 -2.85 -2.97
N ASP A 41 -0.89 -2.39 -3.98
CA ASP A 41 -0.94 -3.08 -5.27
C ASP A 41 0.28 -2.70 -6.08
N ASP A 42 1.35 -3.47 -5.90
CA ASP A 42 2.61 -3.18 -6.56
C ASP A 42 3.35 -4.46 -6.96
N HIS A 43 4.05 -4.38 -8.10
CA HIS A 43 4.94 -5.42 -8.60
C HIS A 43 6.36 -5.29 -8.04
N VAL A 44 6.62 -4.25 -7.24
CA VAL A 44 7.91 -3.98 -6.62
C VAL A 44 8.10 -4.84 -5.36
N ALA A 45 9.33 -5.29 -5.16
CA ALA A 45 9.72 -6.09 -3.99
C ALA A 45 9.33 -5.38 -2.68
N PRO A 46 8.87 -6.11 -1.64
CA PRO A 46 8.42 -5.51 -0.37
C PRO A 46 9.44 -4.59 0.28
N SER A 47 10.74 -4.88 0.15
CA SER A 47 11.82 -4.06 0.70
C SER A 47 11.97 -2.68 0.02
N LEU A 48 11.49 -2.53 -1.21
CA LEU A 48 11.64 -1.31 -2.02
C LEU A 48 10.37 -0.44 -2.04
N GLN A 49 9.23 -0.96 -1.57
CA GLN A 49 7.96 -0.22 -1.56
C GLN A 49 8.06 1.13 -0.84
N ALA A 50 8.68 1.14 0.34
CA ALA A 50 8.87 2.38 1.09
C ALA A 50 9.75 3.41 0.35
N ALA A 51 10.75 2.97 -0.41
CA ALA A 51 11.58 3.88 -1.20
C ALA A 51 10.82 4.43 -2.40
N LYS A 52 10.02 3.59 -3.08
CA LYS A 52 9.14 4.01 -4.17
C LYS A 52 8.13 5.05 -3.70
N GLU A 53 7.43 4.81 -2.59
CA GLU A 53 6.44 5.76 -2.05
C GLU A 53 7.07 7.12 -1.73
N ARG A 54 8.28 7.10 -1.14
CA ARG A 54 9.01 8.33 -0.81
C ARG A 54 9.37 9.13 -2.07
N LEU A 55 9.80 8.45 -3.13
CA LEU A 55 10.08 9.06 -4.42
C LEU A 55 8.82 9.62 -5.07
N GLN A 56 7.73 8.84 -5.10
CA GLN A 56 6.45 9.27 -5.67
C GLN A 56 5.91 10.51 -4.95
N ARG A 57 6.04 10.55 -3.63
CA ARG A 57 5.65 11.72 -2.83
C ARG A 57 6.47 12.95 -3.20
N SER A 58 7.80 12.85 -3.24
CA SER A 58 8.66 13.98 -3.63
C SER A 58 8.33 14.50 -5.03
N GLN A 59 8.14 13.60 -6.00
CA GLN A 59 7.72 13.99 -7.35
C GLN A 59 6.37 14.69 -7.38
N LEU A 60 5.42 14.28 -6.52
CA LEU A 60 4.12 14.93 -6.43
C LEU A 60 4.23 16.32 -5.77
N GLU A 61 5.07 16.45 -4.74
CA GLU A 61 5.36 17.72 -4.08
C GLU A 61 5.94 18.73 -5.08
N ASP A 62 6.96 18.33 -5.85
CA ASP A 62 7.59 19.20 -6.86
C ASP A 62 6.59 19.62 -7.95
N LYS A 63 5.76 18.68 -8.43
CA LYS A 63 4.72 18.96 -9.43
C LYS A 63 3.66 19.91 -8.89
N LEU A 64 3.23 19.70 -7.64
CA LEU A 64 2.24 20.54 -7.00
C LEU A 64 2.78 21.95 -6.78
N GLU A 65 4.02 22.09 -6.32
CA GLU A 65 4.67 23.39 -6.15
C GLU A 65 4.70 24.17 -7.47
N HIS A 66 5.12 23.54 -8.56
CA HIS A 66 5.12 24.18 -9.88
C HIS A 66 3.72 24.61 -10.34
N ALA A 67 2.71 23.74 -10.16
CA ALA A 67 1.33 24.05 -10.53
C ALA A 67 0.74 25.19 -9.69
N LEU A 68 1.13 25.28 -8.40
CA LEU A 68 0.70 26.37 -7.53
C LEU A 68 1.33 27.71 -7.91
N GLN A 69 2.59 27.72 -8.35
CA GLN A 69 3.25 28.93 -8.85
C GLN A 69 2.57 29.47 -10.12
N GLN A 70 2.09 28.58 -10.98
CA GLN A 70 1.40 28.92 -12.23
C GLN A 70 -0.12 28.97 -12.08
N ARG A 71 -0.64 29.00 -10.85
CA ARG A 71 -2.08 28.94 -10.60
C ARG A 71 -2.77 30.18 -11.20
N PRO A 72 -3.71 30.02 -12.16
CA PRO A 72 -4.41 31.14 -12.76
C PRO A 72 -5.29 31.84 -11.73
N LYS A 73 -5.49 33.13 -11.93
CA LYS A 73 -6.37 33.92 -11.06
C LYS A 73 -7.83 33.65 -11.39
N ALA A 74 -8.72 33.95 -10.45
CA ALA A 74 -10.15 33.74 -10.63
C ALA A 74 -10.70 34.54 -11.81
N GLU A 75 -10.20 35.76 -12.04
CA GLU A 75 -10.63 36.61 -13.14
C GLU A 75 -10.28 36.00 -14.51
N GLU A 76 -9.10 35.38 -14.62
CA GLU A 76 -8.63 34.68 -15.84
C GLU A 76 -9.54 33.48 -16.14
N LEU A 77 -9.91 32.71 -15.12
CA LEU A 77 -10.81 31.56 -15.26
C LEU A 77 -12.23 31.95 -15.68
N VAL A 78 -12.75 33.10 -15.22
CA VAL A 78 -14.05 33.64 -15.67
C VAL A 78 -13.96 34.11 -17.12
N GLN A 79 -12.86 34.74 -17.53
CA GLN A 79 -12.65 35.15 -18.91
C GLN A 79 -12.58 33.94 -19.87
N GLU A 80 -11.99 32.83 -19.41
CA GLU A 80 -11.95 31.57 -20.16
C GLU A 80 -13.26 30.76 -20.09
N GLY A 81 -14.26 31.21 -19.32
CA GLY A 81 -15.57 30.56 -19.18
C GLY A 81 -15.54 29.24 -18.38
N ILE A 82 -14.51 29.04 -17.55
CA ILE A 82 -14.34 27.86 -16.69
C ILE A 82 -15.09 28.04 -15.36
N LEU A 83 -15.14 29.28 -14.85
CA LEU A 83 -15.86 29.70 -13.63
C LEU A 83 -17.11 30.52 -13.97
#